data_AF-A0A7S4IQM1-F1
#
_entry.id   AF-A0A7S4IQM1-F1
#
_cell.length_a   1.000
_cell.length_b   1.000
_cell.length_c   1.000
_cell.angle_alpha   90.00
_cell.angle_beta   90.00
_cell.angle_gamma   90.00
#
_symmetry.space_group_name_H-M   'P 1'
#
loop_
_entity.id
_entity.type
_entity.pdbx_description
1 polymer ?
#
loop_
_entity_poly.entity_id
_entity_poly.type
_entity_poly.pdbx_seq_one_letter_code
_entity_poly.pdbx_strand_id
1 'polypeptide(L)'
;RFFRCSLCSVSVRPFSGVVINRKPNGYWNDVERQREFLDQIATKEKLHSPRDWMSVSVDRLIRDHGGSSLLKRYSNTWEVLVSLYPEYNWPLVPDKVPRNYWKDVNNQIKFWSELAKRCGLSKVEQIPQNLSVSRIREL
;
A
#
# COMPACT_ATOMS: atom_id res chain seq x y z
N ARG A 1 -36.01 33.42 -11.93
CA ARG A 1 -36.93 33.18 -10.79
C ARG A 1 -36.88 31.68 -10.52
N PHE A 2 -36.71 31.28 -9.25
CA PHE A 2 -36.63 29.88 -8.75
C PHE A 2 -35.32 29.12 -9.05
N PHE A 3 -34.67 28.38 -8.13
CA PHE A 3 -34.92 28.02 -6.74
C PHE A 3 -33.59 28.00 -5.94
N ARG A 4 -33.62 28.47 -4.69
CA ARG A 4 -32.65 28.08 -3.65
C ARG A 4 -32.78 26.57 -3.42
N CYS A 5 -31.68 25.83 -3.50
CA CYS A 5 -31.59 24.51 -2.90
C CYS A 5 -30.58 24.57 -1.75
N SER A 6 -31.09 24.34 -0.55
CA SER A 6 -30.38 24.29 0.72
C SER A 6 -29.64 22.95 0.82
N LEU A 7 -28.46 22.95 1.42
CA LEU A 7 -27.75 21.78 1.95
C LEU A 7 -27.32 20.72 0.92
N CYS A 8 -26.24 21.01 0.21
CA CYS A 8 -25.23 19.99 -0.09
C CYS A 8 -23.87 20.65 -0.04
N SER A 9 -23.15 20.42 1.05
CA SER A 9 -21.72 20.67 1.17
C SER A 9 -20.99 19.68 0.25
N VAL A 10 -21.19 19.78 -1.06
CA VAL A 10 -20.29 19.13 -2.01
C VAL A 10 -19.00 19.90 -1.87
N SER A 11 -18.09 19.39 -1.05
CA SER A 11 -16.69 19.76 -1.09
C SER A 11 -16.16 19.32 -2.45
N VAL A 12 -16.46 20.11 -3.48
CA VAL A 12 -15.73 20.08 -4.74
C VAL A 12 -14.35 20.60 -4.36
N ARG A 13 -13.46 19.68 -3.98
CA ARG A 13 -12.06 20.03 -3.73
C ARG A 13 -11.57 20.70 -5.01
N PRO A 14 -10.94 21.88 -4.91
CA PRO A 14 -10.41 22.54 -6.09
C PRO A 14 -9.45 21.55 -6.76
N PHE A 15 -9.58 21.43 -8.08
CA PHE A 15 -8.63 20.73 -8.93
C PHE A 15 -7.31 21.49 -8.76
N SER A 16 -6.51 21.11 -7.77
CA SER A 16 -5.17 21.66 -7.61
C SER A 16 -4.48 21.36 -8.92
N GLY A 17 -4.03 22.41 -9.61
CA GLY A 17 -3.27 22.34 -10.85
C GLY A 17 -1.90 21.70 -10.59
N VAL A 18 -1.90 20.43 -10.18
CA VAL A 18 -0.70 19.63 -10.01
C VAL A 18 -0.20 19.37 -11.42
N VAL A 19 0.90 20.02 -11.76
CA VAL A 19 1.67 19.69 -12.96
C VAL A 19 2.08 18.23 -12.82
N ILE A 20 1.34 17.33 -13.47
CA ILE A 20 1.69 15.92 -13.57
C ILE A 20 2.95 15.80 -14.41
N ASN A 21 4.11 15.89 -13.75
CA ASN A 21 5.41 15.74 -14.41
C ASN A 21 5.55 14.27 -14.83
N ARG A 22 5.16 13.98 -16.08
CA ARG A 22 5.19 12.63 -16.62
C ARG A 22 6.64 12.18 -16.70
N LYS A 23 6.96 11.14 -15.93
CA LYS A 23 8.28 10.50 -16.00
C LYS A 23 8.51 9.90 -17.40
N PRO A 24 9.76 9.88 -17.89
CA PRO A 24 10.08 9.33 -19.20
C PRO A 24 9.68 7.87 -19.31
N ASN A 25 9.49 7.41 -20.54
CA ASN A 25 9.14 6.02 -20.82
C ASN A 25 10.20 5.08 -20.20
N GLY A 26 9.74 4.01 -19.54
CA GLY A 26 10.62 3.05 -18.88
C GLY A 26 11.19 3.49 -17.54
N TYR A 27 10.90 4.70 -17.05
CA TYR A 27 11.36 5.17 -15.73
C TYR A 27 11.03 4.18 -14.61
N TRP A 28 9.81 3.63 -14.62
CA TRP A 28 9.30 2.69 -13.62
C TRP A 28 9.75 1.23 -13.85
N ASN A 29 10.59 0.93 -14.84
CA ASN A 29 11.15 -0.41 -14.99
C ASN A 29 12.22 -0.71 -13.94
N ASP A 30 12.88 0.34 -13.46
CA ASP A 30 14.00 0.26 -12.53
C ASP A 30 13.50 0.40 -11.09
N VAL A 31 13.81 -0.58 -10.23
CA VAL A 31 13.36 -0.62 -8.84
C VAL A 31 14.01 0.50 -8.01
N GLU A 32 15.26 0.87 -8.32
CA GLU A 32 15.96 1.94 -7.59
C GLU A 32 15.24 3.28 -7.78
N ARG A 33 14.85 3.59 -9.02
CA ARG A 33 14.07 4.80 -9.33
C ARG A 33 12.69 4.83 -8.71
N GLN A 34 12.08 3.65 -8.49
CA GLN A 34 10.82 3.54 -7.79
C GLN A 34 10.98 3.88 -6.31
N ARG A 35 12.05 3.36 -5.68
CA ARG A 35 12.39 3.67 -4.29
C ARG A 35 12.72 5.16 -4.12
N GLU A 36 13.59 5.73 -4.96
CA GLU A 36 13.92 7.16 -4.93
C GLU A 36 12.67 8.05 -5.03
N PHE A 37 11.71 7.64 -5.85
CA PHE A 37 10.44 8.36 -5.98
C PHE A 37 9.63 8.32 -4.68
N LEU A 38 9.55 7.17 -4.01
CA LEU A 38 8.90 7.09 -2.70
C LEU A 38 9.66 7.86 -1.63
N ASP A 39 10.99 7.86 -1.64
CA ASP A 39 11.80 8.64 -0.69
C ASP A 39 11.58 10.15 -0.83
N GLN A 40 11.40 10.62 -2.07
CA GLN A 40 11.02 12.01 -2.34
C GLN A 40 9.65 12.35 -1.77
N ILE A 41 8.68 11.44 -1.88
CA ILE A 41 7.36 11.60 -1.28
C ILE A 41 7.47 11.60 0.25
N ALA A 42 8.21 10.65 0.81
CA ALA A 42 8.43 10.52 2.25
C ALA A 42 9.00 11.81 2.84
N THR A 43 10.00 12.38 2.17
CA THR A 43 10.64 13.64 2.58
C THR A 43 9.68 14.83 2.53
N LYS A 44 8.85 14.91 1.48
CA LYS A 44 7.87 16.01 1.30
C LYS A 44 6.75 15.96 2.33
N GLU A 45 6.23 14.77 2.59
CA GLU A 45 5.12 14.53 3.54
C GLU A 45 5.61 14.29 4.97
N LYS A 46 6.93 14.32 5.19
CA LYS A 46 7.59 14.08 6.50
C LYS A 46 7.23 12.71 7.09
N LEU A 47 7.17 11.69 6.25
CA LEU A 47 6.99 10.29 6.65
C LEU A 47 8.37 9.71 6.96
N HIS A 48 8.64 9.45 8.24
CA HIS A 48 9.95 8.97 8.69
C HIS A 48 9.92 7.50 9.13
N SER A 49 8.74 6.97 9.44
CA SER A 49 8.57 5.61 9.93
C SER A 49 7.62 4.78 9.05
N PRO A 50 7.76 3.44 9.06
CA PRO A 50 6.79 2.53 8.44
C PRO A 50 5.35 2.77 8.91
N ARG A 51 5.19 3.22 10.16
CA ARG A 51 3.88 3.51 10.74
C ARG A 51 3.22 4.74 10.13
N ASP A 52 4.01 5.73 9.74
CA ASP A 52 3.49 6.92 9.07
C ASP A 52 2.89 6.55 7.70
N TRP A 53 3.53 5.64 6.97
CA TRP A 53 3.00 5.09 5.72
C TRP A 53 1.66 4.38 5.91
N MET A 54 1.47 3.67 7.02
CA MET A 54 0.19 3.02 7.35
C MET A 54 -0.91 4.03 7.74
N SER A 55 -0.54 5.22 8.20
CA SER A 55 -1.49 6.26 8.60
C SER A 55 -2.10 7.02 7.42
N VAL A 56 -1.42 7.03 6.26
CA VAL A 56 -1.81 7.77 5.07
C VAL A 56 -2.42 6.88 3.99
N SER A 57 -3.21 7.49 3.09
CA SER A 57 -3.69 6.82 1.87
C SER A 57 -2.56 6.84 0.83
N VAL A 58 -1.71 5.82 0.89
CA VAL A 58 -0.53 5.67 0.02
C VAL A 58 -0.90 5.68 -1.46
N ASP A 59 -2.06 5.11 -1.82
CA ASP A 59 -2.53 5.07 -3.20
C ASP A 59 -2.82 6.48 -3.73
N ARG A 60 -3.49 7.30 -2.92
CA ARG A 60 -3.79 8.69 -3.25
C ARG A 60 -2.53 9.52 -3.28
N LEU A 61 -1.67 9.34 -2.29
CA LEU A 61 -0.43 10.09 -2.18
C LEU A 61 0.48 9.88 -3.40
N ILE A 62 0.62 8.62 -3.84
CA ILE A 62 1.39 8.28 -5.05
C ILE A 62 0.74 8.89 -6.30
N ARG A 63 -0.59 8.87 -6.41
CA ARG A 63 -1.32 9.47 -7.55
C ARG A 63 -1.15 10.99 -7.59
N ASP A 64 -1.26 11.64 -6.45
CA ASP A 64 -1.13 13.10 -6.29
C ASP A 64 0.30 13.56 -6.66
N HIS A 65 1.29 12.68 -6.56
CA HIS A 65 2.68 12.92 -6.98
C HIS A 65 3.02 12.42 -8.39
N GLY A 66 2.04 11.99 -9.19
CA GLY A 66 2.24 11.55 -10.58
C GLY A 66 2.71 10.10 -10.74
N GLY A 67 2.66 9.30 -9.68
CA GLY A 67 3.06 7.88 -9.66
C GLY A 67 1.98 6.90 -10.11
N SER A 68 0.93 7.34 -10.81
CA SER A 68 -0.16 6.44 -11.25
C SER A 68 0.33 5.25 -12.10
N SER A 69 1.41 5.43 -12.88
CA SER A 69 2.02 4.33 -13.64
C SER A 69 2.79 3.33 -12.77
N LEU A 70 3.31 3.77 -11.62
CA LEU A 70 3.94 2.89 -10.64
C LEU A 70 2.91 1.93 -10.06
N LEU A 71 1.76 2.45 -9.63
CA LEU A 71 0.69 1.65 -9.02
C LEU A 71 0.17 0.53 -9.93
N LYS A 72 0.24 0.70 -11.26
CA LYS A 72 -0.18 -0.32 -12.22
C LYS A 72 0.74 -1.54 -12.29
N ARG A 73 1.97 -1.43 -11.76
CA ARG A 73 2.96 -2.51 -11.76
C ARG A 73 2.79 -3.49 -10.60
N TYR A 74 2.02 -3.09 -9.61
CA TYR A 74 1.80 -3.85 -8.38
C TYR A 74 0.34 -4.22 -8.28
N SER A 75 0.03 -5.38 -7.67
CA SER A 75 -1.36 -5.80 -7.50
C SER A 75 -2.10 -4.92 -6.50
N ASN A 76 -1.37 -4.38 -5.52
CA ASN A 76 -1.90 -3.51 -4.50
C ASN A 76 -0.83 -2.54 -4.00
N THR A 77 -1.26 -1.46 -3.33
CA THR A 77 -0.35 -0.43 -2.82
C THR A 77 0.56 -0.93 -1.71
N TRP A 78 0.14 -1.97 -0.97
CA TRP A 78 0.95 -2.55 0.09
C TRP A 78 2.20 -3.25 -0.46
N GLU A 79 2.04 -3.96 -1.56
CA GLU A 79 3.12 -4.64 -2.27
C GLU A 79 4.18 -3.65 -2.76
N VAL A 80 3.79 -2.42 -3.10
CA VAL A 80 4.73 -1.34 -3.43
C VAL A 80 5.66 -1.05 -2.23
N LEU A 81 5.11 -0.89 -1.03
CA LEU A 81 5.90 -0.57 0.16
C LEU A 81 6.79 -1.74 0.59
N VAL A 82 6.24 -2.95 0.64
CA VAL A 82 6.99 -4.14 1.08
C VAL A 82 8.11 -4.50 0.10
N SER A 83 7.87 -4.34 -1.20
CA SER A 83 8.89 -4.62 -2.23
C SER A 83 9.98 -3.55 -2.26
N LEU A 84 9.61 -2.27 -2.09
CA LEU A 84 10.57 -1.17 -2.16
C LEU A 84 11.29 -0.93 -0.86
N TYR A 85 10.75 -1.35 0.30
CA TYR A 85 11.41 -1.22 1.60
C TYR A 85 11.45 -2.56 2.38
N PRO A 86 12.17 -3.58 1.87
CA PRO A 86 12.29 -4.87 2.55
C PRO A 86 13.04 -4.79 3.90
N GLU A 87 13.79 -3.72 4.15
CA GLU A 87 14.51 -3.48 5.40
C GLU A 87 13.59 -3.21 6.60
N TYR A 88 12.34 -2.79 6.36
CA TYR A 88 11.39 -2.54 7.42
C TYR A 88 10.58 -3.80 7.75
N ASN A 89 10.33 -4.00 9.04
CA ASN A 89 9.45 -5.08 9.50
C ASN A 89 7.98 -4.68 9.34
N TRP A 90 7.46 -4.81 8.12
CA TRP A 90 6.05 -4.58 7.81
C TRP A 90 5.16 -5.66 8.42
N PRO A 91 3.93 -5.34 8.85
CA PRO A 91 2.96 -6.37 9.18
C PRO A 91 2.64 -7.22 7.93
N LEU A 92 2.26 -8.49 8.14
CA LEU A 92 1.94 -9.40 7.03
C LEU A 92 0.82 -8.87 6.13
N VAL A 93 -0.11 -8.13 6.72
CA VAL A 93 -1.27 -7.54 6.06
C VAL A 93 -1.50 -6.15 6.67
N PRO A 94 -1.85 -5.12 5.86
CA PRO A 94 -2.20 -3.83 6.42
C PRO A 94 -3.49 -3.91 7.25
N ASP A 95 -3.61 -3.05 8.27
CA ASP A 95 -4.80 -2.97 9.14
C ASP A 95 -6.11 -2.79 8.35
N LYS A 96 -6.02 -2.09 7.20
CA LYS A 96 -7.14 -1.81 6.31
C LYS A 96 -6.85 -2.42 4.94
N VAL A 97 -7.48 -3.56 4.68
CA VAL A 97 -7.45 -4.19 3.35
C VAL A 97 -8.64 -3.76 2.49
N PRO A 98 -8.48 -3.66 1.15
CA PRO A 98 -9.59 -3.40 0.24
C PRO A 98 -10.72 -4.44 0.35
N ARG A 99 -11.94 -4.02 -0.01
CA ARG A 99 -13.08 -4.95 -0.13
C ARG A 99 -12.72 -6.06 -1.12
N ASN A 100 -12.95 -7.32 -0.72
CA ASN A 100 -12.59 -8.54 -1.45
C ASN A 100 -11.10 -8.94 -1.45
N TYR A 101 -10.21 -8.26 -0.70
CA TYR A 101 -8.79 -8.65 -0.61
C TYR A 101 -8.59 -10.15 -0.31
N TRP A 102 -9.31 -10.65 0.70
CA TRP A 102 -9.26 -12.06 1.11
C TRP A 102 -10.06 -13.01 0.21
N LYS A 103 -10.85 -12.51 -0.75
CA LYS A 103 -11.49 -13.38 -1.75
C LYS A 103 -10.51 -13.85 -2.82
N ASP A 104 -9.41 -13.11 -3.01
CA ASP A 104 -8.36 -13.49 -3.95
C ASP A 104 -7.47 -14.57 -3.33
N VAL A 105 -7.43 -15.74 -3.97
CA VAL A 105 -6.63 -16.89 -3.54
C VAL A 105 -5.13 -16.56 -3.54
N ASN A 106 -4.65 -15.70 -4.43
CA ASN A 106 -3.24 -15.33 -4.46
C ASN A 106 -2.84 -14.56 -3.20
N ASN A 107 -3.71 -13.69 -2.68
CA ASN A 107 -3.46 -12.98 -1.44
C ASN A 107 -3.43 -13.93 -0.23
N GLN A 108 -4.29 -14.96 -0.24
CA GLN A 108 -4.27 -16.00 0.80
C GLN A 108 -2.96 -16.79 0.76
N ILE A 109 -2.55 -17.27 -0.42
CA ILE A 109 -1.31 -18.02 -0.60
C ILE A 109 -0.09 -17.19 -0.17
N LYS A 110 -0.03 -15.91 -0.59
CA LYS A 110 1.03 -14.98 -0.18
C LYS A 110 1.07 -14.84 1.34
N PHE A 111 -0.08 -14.60 1.98
CA PHE A 111 -0.17 -14.47 3.44
C PHE A 111 0.36 -15.73 4.16
N TRP A 112 -0.13 -16.91 3.79
CA TRP A 112 0.28 -18.16 4.42
C TRP A 112 1.76 -18.49 4.18
N SER A 113 2.27 -18.23 2.98
CA SER A 113 3.68 -18.39 2.64
C SER A 113 4.57 -17.50 3.53
N GLU A 114 4.25 -16.21 3.64
CA GLU A 114 5.03 -15.28 4.47
C GLU A 114 4.91 -15.61 5.96
N LEU A 115 3.73 -16.00 6.43
CA LEU A 115 3.53 -16.43 7.80
C LEU A 115 4.34 -17.69 8.15
N ALA A 116 4.35 -18.68 7.26
CA ALA A 116 5.14 -19.89 7.43
C ALA A 116 6.64 -19.57 7.50
N LYS A 117 7.14 -18.69 6.61
CA LYS A 117 8.53 -18.21 6.63
C LYS A 117 8.89 -17.56 7.96
N ARG A 118 8.04 -16.65 8.48
CA ARG A 118 8.27 -15.98 9.78
C ARG A 118 8.30 -16.95 10.95
N CYS A 119 7.48 -18.01 10.89
CA CYS A 119 7.42 -19.02 11.94
C CYS A 119 8.47 -20.14 11.78
N GLY A 120 9.31 -20.09 10.73
CA GLY A 120 10.27 -21.15 10.43
C GLY A 120 9.62 -22.49 10.05
N LEU A 121 8.36 -22.47 9.60
CA LEU A 121 7.61 -23.68 9.25
C LEU A 121 7.87 -24.04 7.79
N SER A 122 8.29 -25.28 7.56
CA SER A 122 8.54 -25.79 6.20
C SER A 122 7.35 -26.53 5.60
N LYS A 123 6.40 -26.99 6.43
CA LYS A 123 5.22 -27.75 5.99
C LYS A 123 3.92 -27.06 6.42
N VAL A 124 2.96 -26.98 5.49
CA VAL A 124 1.64 -26.35 5.71
C VAL A 124 0.85 -27.01 6.83
N GLU A 125 1.05 -28.31 7.04
CA GLU A 125 0.41 -29.12 8.08
C GLU A 125 0.76 -28.66 9.51
N GLN A 126 1.90 -28.00 9.69
CA GLN A 126 2.37 -27.52 10.99
C GLN A 126 1.66 -26.25 11.46
N ILE A 127 0.93 -25.58 10.56
CA ILE A 127 0.26 -24.29 10.81
C ILE A 127 -0.85 -24.44 11.87
N PRO A 128 -1.89 -25.28 11.70
CA PRO A 128 -2.97 -25.40 12.68
C PRO A 128 -2.52 -26.02 14.02
N GLN A 129 -1.39 -26.72 14.05
CA GLN A 129 -0.88 -27.37 15.27
C GLN A 129 -0.07 -26.42 16.15
N ASN A 130 0.54 -25.37 15.56
CA ASN A 130 1.45 -24.47 16.27
C ASN A 130 1.04 -22.99 16.26
N LEU A 131 0.01 -22.61 15.49
CA LEU A 131 -0.50 -21.23 15.45
C LEU A 131 -1.94 -21.14 15.94
N SER A 132 -2.11 -20.58 17.13
CA SER A 132 -3.41 -20.07 17.58
C SER A 132 -3.73 -18.72 16.93
N VAL A 133 -5.01 -18.37 16.84
CA VAL A 133 -5.45 -17.04 16.34
C VAL A 133 -4.85 -15.90 17.17
N SER A 134 -4.62 -16.11 18.48
CA SER A 134 -3.94 -15.14 19.33
C SER A 134 -2.48 -14.95 18.91
N ARG A 135 -1.75 -16.03 18.64
CA ARG A 135 -0.36 -15.96 18.18
C ARG A 135 -0.22 -15.24 16.84
N ILE A 136 -1.17 -15.44 15.92
CA ILE A 136 -1.18 -14.74 14.61
C ILE A 136 -1.33 -13.23 14.78
N ARG A 137 -2.08 -12.75 15.78
CA ARG A 137 -2.26 -11.32 16.04
C ARG A 137 -1.04 -10.65 16.67
N GLU A 138 -0.12 -11.43 17.23
CA GLU A 138 1.11 -10.95 17.87
C GLU A 138 2.33 -10.90 16.93
N LEU A 139 2.19 -11.39 15.68
CA LEU A 139 3.23 -11.50 14.65
C LEU A 139 3.11 -10.43 13.56
#